data_AF-A0A351UP73-F1
#
_entry.id   AF-A0A351UP73-F1
#
_cell.length_a   1.000
_cell.length_b   1.000
_cell.length_c   1.000
_cell.angle_alpha   90.00
_cell.angle_beta   90.00
_cell.angle_gamma   90.00
#
_symmetry.space_group_name_H-M   'P 1'
#
loop_
_entity.id
_entity.type
_entity.pdbx_description
1 polymer ?
#
loop_
_entity_poly.entity_id
_entity_poly.type
_entity_poly.pdbx_seq_one_letter_code
_entity_poly.pdbx_strand_id
1 'polypeptide(L)'
;MKKLSLIAAAIFSVSAIGSAAAADSLVLEKAGLSLSGIEMPVPPAPKNNQWSTLKKITVNEAQPDMENTLVGMIKHGENIDAVVKELNAAGFKAAPYQDNLGGYMVMVDVTGQDAADRAVGLARYYYVTEVKVSRKLHNSLFGLNNKSTFAVKMATIKGGMNHSPVDVKFNKLDWTITGGMNHSPVDLKIDHETKTITGGANRSPVDLKFAWSTEEVTVEGGANRSPVKYTVNWKKGLLEGYASHAPLRMEFNMGEGQADATIVTVKGYAGNAPVDLVYNKVNGHIGGGMGHSPVDIDLVNCDLYDFLQYVFLFVDGN
;
A
#
# COMPACT_ATOMS: atom_id res chain seq x y z
N MET A 1 -44.90 -71.23 -19.81
CA MET A 1 -45.95 -71.07 -20.86
C MET A 1 -46.75 -69.81 -20.56
N LYS A 2 -46.94 -68.96 -21.60
CA LYS A 2 -47.99 -67.90 -21.75
C LYS A 2 -47.95 -66.73 -20.74
N LYS A 3 -48.23 -65.48 -21.09
CA LYS A 3 -48.35 -64.72 -22.36
C LYS A 3 -48.41 -63.24 -21.93
N LEU A 4 -47.91 -62.35 -22.79
CA LEU A 4 -48.02 -60.88 -22.74
C LEU A 4 -49.47 -60.37 -22.65
N SER A 5 -49.61 -59.12 -22.14
CA SER A 5 -50.49 -58.01 -22.60
C SER A 5 -50.91 -57.14 -21.40
N LEU A 6 -50.95 -55.80 -21.34
CA LEU A 6 -50.64 -54.67 -22.24
C LEU A 6 -50.65 -53.38 -21.34
N ILE A 7 -49.74 -52.42 -21.59
CA ILE A 7 -49.94 -50.94 -21.77
C ILE A 7 -50.69 -50.15 -20.66
N ALA A 8 -50.00 -49.32 -19.86
CA ALA A 8 -49.72 -47.85 -19.99
C ALA A 8 -50.86 -46.95 -19.45
N ALA A 9 -50.71 -45.74 -18.92
CA ALA A 9 -49.62 -44.88 -18.44
C ALA A 9 -50.31 -43.68 -17.72
N ALA A 10 -49.61 -43.03 -16.77
CA ALA A 10 -49.67 -41.59 -16.40
C ALA A 10 -49.23 -41.45 -14.92
N ILE A 11 -47.93 -41.23 -14.66
CA ILE A 11 -47.29 -39.92 -14.40
C ILE A 11 -47.85 -39.23 -13.15
N PHE A 12 -47.10 -39.28 -12.04
CA PHE A 12 -46.51 -38.10 -11.40
C PHE A 12 -45.45 -38.56 -10.38
N SER A 13 -44.19 -38.25 -10.75
CA SER A 13 -42.95 -38.14 -9.97
C SER A 13 -42.98 -38.39 -8.45
N VAL A 14 -42.26 -39.42 -8.03
CA VAL A 14 -41.65 -39.56 -6.69
C VAL A 14 -40.13 -39.50 -6.85
N SER A 15 -39.52 -38.54 -6.19
CA SER A 15 -38.11 -38.58 -5.76
C SER A 15 -37.98 -37.50 -4.69
N ALA A 16 -38.02 -37.86 -3.40
CA ALA A 16 -36.85 -38.30 -2.65
C ALA A 16 -35.66 -37.36 -2.87
N ILE A 17 -35.65 -36.22 -2.15
CA ILE A 17 -34.46 -35.38 -1.99
C ILE A 17 -33.74 -35.89 -0.74
N GLY A 18 -32.78 -36.78 -0.97
CA GLY A 18 -31.70 -37.09 -0.04
C GLY A 18 -30.39 -36.97 -0.81
N SER A 19 -29.49 -36.09 -0.34
CA SER A 19 -28.06 -36.01 -0.69
C SER A 19 -27.68 -35.88 -2.18
N ALA A 20 -27.89 -34.69 -2.76
CA ALA A 20 -27.47 -34.31 -4.11
C ALA A 20 -26.02 -33.76 -4.19
N ALA A 21 -25.04 -34.48 -3.65
CA ALA A 21 -23.63 -34.08 -3.79
C ALA A 21 -22.66 -35.23 -4.10
N ALA A 22 -23.11 -36.48 -4.11
CA ALA A 22 -22.22 -37.64 -4.30
C ALA A 22 -22.44 -38.40 -5.62
N ALA A 23 -23.48 -38.08 -6.39
CA ALA A 23 -23.79 -38.79 -7.64
C ALA A 23 -23.19 -38.12 -8.90
N ASP A 24 -22.86 -36.83 -8.86
CA ASP A 24 -22.29 -36.12 -10.01
C ASP A 24 -20.82 -36.50 -10.29
N SER A 25 -20.11 -37.04 -9.29
CA SER A 25 -18.70 -37.42 -9.43
C SER A 25 -18.48 -38.71 -10.23
N LEU A 26 -19.47 -39.59 -10.35
CA LEU A 26 -19.33 -40.89 -11.03
C LEU A 26 -19.66 -40.84 -12.52
N VAL A 27 -20.37 -39.80 -12.98
CA VAL A 27 -20.68 -39.59 -14.41
C VAL A 27 -19.50 -38.93 -15.13
N LEU A 28 -18.72 -38.10 -14.44
CA LEU A 28 -17.55 -37.41 -14.99
C LEU A 28 -16.34 -38.34 -15.23
N GLU A 29 -16.16 -39.36 -14.39
CA GLU A 29 -15.02 -40.28 -14.49
C GLU A 29 -15.11 -41.24 -15.70
N LYS A 30 -16.34 -41.61 -16.11
CA LYS A 30 -16.59 -42.43 -17.32
C LYS A 30 -16.44 -41.66 -18.64
N ALA A 31 -16.34 -40.33 -18.60
CA ALA A 31 -16.19 -39.49 -19.78
C ALA A 31 -14.71 -39.25 -20.18
N GLY A 32 -13.74 -39.84 -19.47
CA GLY A 32 -12.31 -39.66 -19.77
C GLY A 32 -11.79 -38.25 -19.48
N LEU A 33 -12.55 -37.44 -18.72
CA LEU A 33 -12.15 -36.11 -18.29
C LEU A 33 -11.47 -36.21 -16.93
N SER A 34 -10.16 -36.47 -16.90
CA SER A 34 -9.38 -36.24 -15.69
C SER A 34 -9.36 -34.74 -15.43
N LEU A 35 -9.94 -34.28 -14.33
CA LEU A 35 -9.65 -32.96 -13.79
C LEU A 35 -8.18 -32.97 -13.38
N SER A 36 -7.32 -32.40 -14.21
CA SER A 36 -5.96 -32.01 -13.84
C SER A 36 -6.09 -31.30 -12.49
N GLY A 37 -5.37 -31.79 -11.48
CA GLY A 37 -5.40 -31.20 -10.15
C GLY A 37 -5.23 -29.68 -10.29
N ILE A 38 -6.27 -28.94 -9.93
CA ILE A 38 -6.19 -27.50 -9.81
C ILE A 38 -5.29 -27.28 -8.60
N GLU A 39 -3.99 -27.15 -8.85
CA GLU A 39 -3.08 -26.49 -7.93
C GLU A 39 -3.65 -25.09 -7.73
N MET A 40 -4.34 -24.89 -6.61
CA MET A 40 -4.76 -23.57 -6.20
C MET A 40 -3.48 -22.74 -6.01
N PRO A 41 -3.33 -21.60 -6.69
CA PRO A 41 -2.20 -20.73 -6.44
C PRO A 41 -2.21 -20.35 -4.96
N VAL A 42 -1.07 -20.58 -4.30
CA VAL A 42 -0.83 -20.13 -2.93
C VAL A 42 -1.16 -18.64 -2.87
N PRO A 43 -2.08 -18.20 -1.99
CA PRO A 43 -2.53 -16.80 -1.99
C PRO A 43 -1.36 -15.88 -1.64
N PRO A 44 -0.99 -14.90 -2.49
CA PRO A 44 0.09 -13.99 -2.14
C PRO A 44 -0.46 -12.88 -1.26
N ALA A 45 0.10 -12.76 -0.06
CA ALA A 45 -0.22 -11.73 0.92
C ALA A 45 0.98 -10.82 1.20
N PRO A 46 0.79 -9.48 1.12
CA PRO A 46 1.74 -8.39 1.06
C PRO A 46 2.30 -8.07 2.43
N LYS A 47 3.34 -7.22 2.46
CA LYS A 47 3.68 -6.34 3.59
C LYS A 47 4.94 -5.53 3.26
N ASN A 48 4.80 -4.20 3.27
CA ASN A 48 5.46 -3.36 4.28
C ASN A 48 5.19 -1.86 4.09
N ASN A 49 4.79 -1.18 5.18
CA ASN A 49 4.86 0.28 5.30
C ASN A 49 6.31 0.77 5.03
N GLN A 50 6.50 2.02 4.64
CA GLN A 50 7.84 2.55 4.28
C GLN A 50 8.91 2.26 5.36
N TRP A 51 8.53 2.27 6.64
CA TRP A 51 9.42 1.96 7.78
C TRP A 51 9.89 0.50 7.84
N SER A 52 9.00 -0.45 7.56
CA SER A 52 9.34 -1.88 7.52
C SER A 52 10.03 -2.25 6.20
N THR A 53 9.79 -1.48 5.13
CA THR A 53 10.55 -1.54 3.87
C THR A 53 12.02 -1.14 4.12
N LEU A 54 12.26 -0.03 4.82
CA LEU A 54 13.62 0.43 5.12
C LEU A 54 14.39 -0.56 6.02
N LYS A 55 13.72 -1.22 6.97
CA LYS A 55 14.35 -2.25 7.82
C LYS A 55 14.87 -3.47 7.06
N LYS A 56 14.35 -3.74 5.86
CA LYS A 56 14.85 -4.83 5.00
C LYS A 56 16.19 -4.48 4.36
N ILE A 57 16.55 -3.20 4.28
CA ILE A 57 17.79 -2.77 3.61
C ILE A 57 18.95 -2.89 4.58
N THR A 58 19.92 -3.74 4.26
CA THR A 58 21.10 -4.04 5.09
C THR A 58 22.38 -3.92 4.29
N VAL A 59 23.52 -3.82 4.98
CA VAL A 59 24.83 -3.82 4.32
C VAL A 59 25.16 -5.23 3.83
N ASN A 60 25.59 -5.34 2.58
CA ASN A 60 26.23 -6.55 2.09
C ASN A 60 27.64 -6.68 2.68
N GLU A 61 27.77 -7.33 3.83
CA GLU A 61 29.09 -7.52 4.48
C GLU A 61 30.05 -8.40 3.67
N ALA A 62 29.53 -9.26 2.78
CA ALA A 62 30.37 -10.10 1.92
C ALA A 62 31.01 -9.29 0.78
N GLN A 63 30.32 -8.26 0.29
CA GLN A 63 30.78 -7.39 -0.81
C GLN A 63 30.36 -5.94 -0.54
N PRO A 64 31.04 -5.25 0.39
CA PRO A 64 30.63 -3.92 0.85
C PRO A 64 30.78 -2.82 -0.22
N ASP A 65 31.54 -3.08 -1.30
CA ASP A 65 31.85 -2.12 -2.37
C ASP A 65 30.97 -2.28 -3.62
N MET A 66 29.88 -3.05 -3.53
CA MET A 66 28.96 -3.32 -4.64
C MET A 66 28.00 -2.14 -4.91
N GLU A 67 28.50 -1.05 -5.51
CA GLU A 67 27.70 0.18 -5.69
C GLU A 67 26.59 0.08 -6.75
N ASN A 68 26.75 -0.79 -7.75
CA ASN A 68 25.87 -0.87 -8.93
C ASN A 68 24.95 -2.09 -8.95
N THR A 69 24.95 -2.90 -7.89
CA THR A 69 24.13 -4.11 -7.81
C THR A 69 23.46 -4.18 -6.46
N LEU A 70 22.16 -4.47 -6.46
CA LEU A 70 21.38 -4.76 -5.26
C LEU A 70 21.13 -6.25 -5.18
N VAL A 71 21.19 -6.83 -3.98
CA VAL A 71 20.88 -8.25 -3.77
C VAL A 71 19.59 -8.37 -2.96
N GLY A 72 18.51 -8.78 -3.61
CA GLY A 72 17.25 -9.09 -2.94
C GLY A 72 17.24 -10.54 -2.48
N MET A 73 17.17 -10.78 -1.18
CA MET A 73 16.96 -12.12 -0.63
C MET A 73 15.48 -12.47 -0.78
N ILE A 74 15.19 -13.62 -1.41
CA ILE A 74 13.83 -14.07 -1.66
C ILE A 74 13.40 -15.06 -0.60
N LYS A 75 12.15 -14.93 -0.15
CA LYS A 75 11.51 -15.84 0.79
C LYS A 75 11.55 -17.28 0.25
N HIS A 76 11.84 -18.22 1.14
CA HIS A 76 11.91 -19.63 0.79
C HIS A 76 10.53 -20.14 0.29
N GLY A 77 10.54 -20.90 -0.81
CA GLY A 77 9.32 -21.45 -1.44
C GLY A 77 8.73 -20.60 -2.57
N GLU A 78 9.28 -19.41 -2.84
CA GLU A 78 8.84 -18.57 -3.96
C GLU A 78 9.42 -19.05 -5.29
N ASN A 79 8.65 -18.92 -6.38
CA ASN A 79 9.11 -19.25 -7.72
C ASN A 79 10.01 -18.12 -8.25
N ILE A 80 11.32 -18.37 -8.34
CA ILE A 80 12.31 -17.37 -8.73
C ILE A 80 12.10 -16.84 -10.15
N ASP A 81 11.61 -17.66 -11.08
CA ASP A 81 11.37 -17.24 -12.46
C ASP A 81 10.18 -16.28 -12.54
N ALA A 82 9.14 -16.53 -11.73
CA ALA A 82 8.00 -15.64 -11.61
C ALA A 82 8.41 -14.30 -10.99
N VAL A 83 9.21 -14.35 -9.92
CA VAL A 83 9.76 -13.16 -9.24
C VAL A 83 10.60 -12.31 -10.20
N VAL A 84 11.52 -12.92 -10.93
CA VAL A 84 12.38 -12.20 -11.89
C VAL A 84 11.55 -11.58 -13.01
N LYS A 85 10.53 -12.29 -13.51
CA LYS A 85 9.62 -11.77 -14.53
C LYS A 85 8.84 -10.56 -14.02
N GLU A 86 8.32 -10.61 -12.80
CA GLU A 86 7.60 -9.50 -12.16
C GLU A 86 8.50 -8.28 -11.95
N LEU A 87 9.71 -8.48 -11.39
CA LEU A 87 10.68 -7.40 -11.20
C LEU A 87 11.10 -6.75 -12.52
N ASN A 88 11.33 -7.55 -13.56
CA ASN A 88 11.67 -7.04 -14.89
C ASN A 88 10.51 -6.27 -15.52
N ALA A 89 9.26 -6.71 -15.33
CA ALA A 89 8.08 -5.97 -15.76
C ALA A 89 7.92 -4.62 -15.01
N ALA A 90 8.36 -4.56 -13.75
CA ALA A 90 8.42 -3.33 -12.96
C ALA A 90 9.65 -2.44 -13.26
N GLY A 91 10.45 -2.79 -14.28
CA GLY A 91 11.57 -1.99 -14.75
C GLY A 91 12.88 -2.18 -13.99
N PHE A 92 12.99 -3.21 -13.14
CA PHE A 92 14.27 -3.65 -12.60
C PHE A 92 15.02 -4.49 -13.63
N LYS A 93 16.36 -4.50 -13.58
CA LYS A 93 17.18 -5.44 -14.35
C LYS A 93 17.58 -6.60 -13.46
N ALA A 94 16.62 -7.48 -13.18
CA ALA A 94 16.77 -8.57 -12.22
C ALA A 94 17.25 -9.86 -12.90
N ALA A 95 18.21 -10.54 -12.25
CA ALA A 95 18.70 -11.87 -12.61
C ALA A 95 18.61 -12.82 -11.41
N PRO A 96 18.21 -14.09 -11.62
CA PRO A 96 18.15 -15.07 -10.54
C PRO A 96 19.56 -15.50 -10.14
N TYR A 97 19.76 -15.73 -8.85
CA TYR A 97 21.00 -16.29 -8.31
C TYR A 97 20.66 -17.27 -7.18
N GLN A 98 21.39 -18.38 -7.11
CA GLN A 98 21.14 -19.43 -6.12
C GLN A 98 22.28 -19.44 -5.09
N ASP A 99 21.91 -19.41 -3.81
CA ASP A 99 22.81 -19.68 -2.70
C ASP A 99 23.16 -21.18 -2.65
N ASN A 100 24.40 -21.50 -2.28
CA ASN A 100 24.85 -22.85 -1.95
C ASN A 100 24.03 -23.54 -0.83
N LEU A 101 23.27 -22.77 -0.04
CA LEU A 101 22.35 -23.24 1.01
C LEU A 101 20.90 -23.43 0.50
N GLY A 102 20.64 -23.29 -0.79
CA GLY A 102 19.31 -23.48 -1.39
C GLY A 102 18.36 -22.29 -1.23
N GLY A 103 18.86 -21.15 -0.75
CA GLY A 103 18.14 -19.87 -0.81
C GLY A 103 18.17 -19.28 -2.23
N TYR A 104 17.07 -18.71 -2.68
CA TYR A 104 17.03 -17.94 -3.92
C TYR A 104 17.24 -16.46 -3.63
N MET A 105 18.07 -15.81 -4.42
CA MET A 105 18.29 -14.36 -4.37
C MET A 105 18.17 -13.78 -5.78
N VAL A 106 17.84 -12.50 -5.87
CA VAL A 106 17.83 -11.75 -7.13
C VAL A 106 18.93 -10.70 -7.09
N MET A 107 19.73 -10.64 -8.14
CA MET A 107 20.67 -9.55 -8.37
C MET A 107 20.02 -8.55 -9.29
N VAL A 108 19.97 -7.30 -8.87
CA VAL A 108 19.39 -6.20 -9.64
C VAL A 108 20.50 -5.24 -10.04
N ASP A 109 20.74 -5.11 -11.34
CA ASP A 109 21.65 -4.10 -11.88
C ASP A 109 20.99 -2.71 -11.83
N VAL A 110 21.62 -1.80 -11.09
CA VAL A 110 21.19 -0.40 -10.95
C VAL A 110 22.15 0.58 -11.59
N THR A 111 23.03 0.11 -12.48
CA THR A 111 23.96 0.96 -13.24
C THR A 111 23.19 2.05 -13.99
N GLY A 112 23.54 3.31 -13.72
CA GLY A 112 22.91 4.48 -14.31
C GLY A 112 21.54 4.83 -13.73
N GLN A 113 21.14 4.23 -12.60
CA GLN A 113 19.89 4.51 -11.89
C GLN A 113 20.17 5.00 -10.46
N ASP A 114 19.17 5.59 -9.80
CA ASP A 114 19.27 5.92 -8.37
C ASP A 114 19.21 4.62 -7.55
N ALA A 115 20.37 4.14 -7.13
CA ALA A 115 20.51 2.88 -6.39
C ALA A 115 19.73 2.89 -5.06
N ALA A 116 19.51 4.05 -4.45
CA ALA A 116 18.80 4.16 -3.18
C ALA A 116 17.28 4.03 -3.40
N ASP A 117 16.75 4.72 -4.39
CA ASP A 117 15.34 4.59 -4.78
C ASP A 117 15.04 3.16 -5.23
N ARG A 118 15.93 2.55 -6.02
CA ARG A 118 15.81 1.15 -6.43
C ARG A 118 15.91 0.18 -5.26
N ALA A 119 16.75 0.45 -4.25
CA ALA A 119 16.81 -0.37 -3.04
C ALA A 119 15.50 -0.32 -2.24
N VAL A 120 14.92 0.88 -2.09
CA VAL A 120 13.61 1.06 -1.44
C VAL A 120 12.51 0.38 -2.26
N GLY A 121 12.48 0.59 -3.57
CA GLY A 121 11.53 -0.04 -4.48
C GLY A 121 11.59 -1.57 -4.41
N LEU A 122 12.79 -2.16 -4.40
CA LEU A 122 12.99 -3.60 -4.28
C LEU A 122 12.53 -4.12 -2.90
N ALA A 123 12.78 -3.39 -1.83
CA ALA A 123 12.38 -3.77 -0.48
C ALA A 123 10.85 -3.76 -0.25
N ARG A 124 10.08 -3.05 -1.11
CA ARG A 124 8.60 -3.01 -1.03
C ARG A 124 7.96 -4.34 -1.40
N TYR A 125 8.64 -5.19 -2.15
CA TYR A 125 8.11 -6.49 -2.54
C TYR A 125 8.03 -7.44 -1.34
N TYR A 126 6.92 -8.16 -1.23
CA TYR A 126 6.61 -9.00 -0.07
C TYR A 126 7.51 -10.24 0.00
N TYR A 127 7.88 -10.79 -1.15
CA TYR A 127 8.78 -11.94 -1.26
C TYR A 127 10.23 -11.55 -0.99
N VAL A 128 10.57 -10.25 -0.98
CA VAL A 128 11.90 -9.78 -0.62
C VAL A 128 11.99 -9.67 0.89
N THR A 129 12.80 -10.54 1.51
CA THR A 129 13.01 -10.57 2.96
C THR A 129 14.08 -9.58 3.39
N GLU A 130 15.07 -9.34 2.53
CA GLU A 130 16.21 -8.46 2.79
C GLU A 130 16.74 -7.89 1.46
N VAL A 131 17.21 -6.65 1.46
CA VAL A 131 17.91 -6.03 0.33
C VAL A 131 19.31 -5.65 0.79
N LYS A 132 20.30 -6.40 0.32
CA LYS A 132 21.70 -6.12 0.64
C LYS A 132 22.26 -5.11 -0.35
N VAL A 133 22.82 -4.04 0.18
CA VAL A 133 23.39 -2.92 -0.58
C VAL A 133 24.84 -2.65 -0.16
N SER A 134 25.59 -1.89 -0.97
CA SER A 134 26.94 -1.46 -0.57
C SER A 134 26.92 -0.67 0.74
N ARG A 135 28.02 -0.70 1.49
CA ARG A 135 28.17 0.07 2.72
C ARG A 135 28.03 1.57 2.46
N LYS A 136 28.53 2.05 1.32
CA LYS A 136 28.38 3.44 0.90
C LYS A 136 26.92 3.81 0.63
N LEU A 137 26.16 2.94 -0.04
CA LEU A 137 24.73 3.15 -0.30
C LEU A 137 23.91 3.06 0.99
N HIS A 138 24.19 2.09 1.85
CA HIS A 138 23.57 1.99 3.17
C HIS A 138 23.86 3.22 4.02
N ASN A 139 25.11 3.70 4.05
CA ASN A 139 25.47 4.92 4.78
C ASN A 139 24.89 6.17 4.11
N SER A 140 24.63 6.15 2.81
CA SER A 140 23.83 7.18 2.15
C SER A 140 22.40 7.14 2.68
N LEU A 141 21.77 5.96 2.73
CA LEU A 141 20.40 5.76 3.21
C LEU A 141 20.20 6.06 4.71
N PHE A 142 21.13 5.63 5.57
CA PHE A 142 20.97 5.56 7.03
C PHE A 142 22.08 6.23 7.85
N GLY A 143 23.13 6.76 7.21
CA GLY A 143 24.26 7.35 7.92
C GLY A 143 23.97 8.71 8.55
N LEU A 144 24.51 8.95 9.75
CA LEU A 144 24.31 10.15 10.57
C LEU A 144 24.83 11.46 9.93
N ASN A 145 25.73 11.38 8.94
CA ASN A 145 26.44 12.55 8.40
C ASN A 145 26.28 12.77 6.89
N ASN A 146 25.39 12.04 6.20
CA ASN A 146 25.22 12.18 4.76
C ASN A 146 23.81 12.61 4.33
N LYS A 147 23.79 13.52 3.35
CA LYS A 147 22.62 13.97 2.57
C LYS A 147 22.04 12.79 1.78
N SER A 148 21.37 11.85 2.46
CA SER A 148 20.69 10.72 1.82
C SER A 148 19.84 11.17 0.65
N THR A 149 19.73 10.30 -0.34
CA THR A 149 18.98 10.49 -1.58
C THR A 149 17.61 11.11 -1.34
N PHE A 150 17.38 12.22 -2.04
CA PHE A 150 16.21 13.10 -1.96
C PHE A 150 14.89 12.32 -1.93
N ALA A 151 14.81 11.18 -2.64
CA ALA A 151 13.60 10.37 -2.74
C ALA A 151 13.14 9.70 -1.43
N VAL A 152 14.03 9.38 -0.49
CA VAL A 152 13.62 8.72 0.77
C VAL A 152 13.25 9.74 1.85
N LYS A 153 13.73 10.97 1.69
CA LYS A 153 13.63 12.06 2.67
C LYS A 153 12.64 13.14 2.28
N MET A 154 12.35 13.28 0.98
CA MET A 154 11.41 14.26 0.44
C MET A 154 10.28 13.50 -0.24
N ALA A 155 9.10 13.59 0.37
CA ALA A 155 7.85 13.16 -0.24
C ALA A 155 7.12 14.37 -0.80
N THR A 156 6.38 14.20 -1.89
CA THR A 156 5.59 15.27 -2.49
C THR A 156 4.20 14.76 -2.83
N ILE A 157 3.19 15.52 -2.45
CA ILE A 157 1.80 15.35 -2.89
C ILE A 157 1.51 16.47 -3.86
N LYS A 158 1.26 16.14 -5.12
CA LYS A 158 1.04 17.13 -6.19
C LYS A 158 -0.18 16.80 -7.03
N GLY A 159 -0.83 17.80 -7.61
CA GLY A 159 -1.97 17.61 -8.51
C GLY A 159 -3.07 18.63 -8.28
N GLY A 160 -4.32 18.19 -8.30
CA GLY A 160 -5.51 19.00 -8.09
C GLY A 160 -6.46 18.42 -7.03
N MET A 161 -6.96 19.29 -6.17
CA MET A 161 -8.02 18.97 -5.21
C MET A 161 -8.94 20.18 -5.08
N ASN A 162 -10.25 19.99 -5.06
CA ASN A 162 -11.21 21.10 -4.95
C ASN A 162 -11.00 22.20 -6.00
N HIS A 163 -10.77 21.80 -7.25
CA HIS A 163 -10.45 22.70 -8.38
C HIS A 163 -9.22 23.61 -8.15
N SER A 164 -8.40 23.29 -7.17
CA SER A 164 -7.22 24.05 -6.79
C SER A 164 -5.96 23.18 -6.88
N PRO A 165 -4.81 23.78 -7.21
CA PRO A 165 -3.55 23.04 -7.24
C PRO A 165 -3.11 22.64 -5.82
N VAL A 166 -2.54 21.46 -5.72
CA VAL A 166 -1.83 20.94 -4.55
C VAL A 166 -0.38 20.73 -4.93
N ASP A 167 0.56 21.26 -4.14
CA ASP A 167 1.99 20.93 -4.18
C ASP A 167 2.53 21.04 -2.75
N VAL A 168 2.47 19.92 -2.03
CA VAL A 168 2.89 19.82 -0.63
C VAL A 168 4.07 18.88 -0.53
N LYS A 169 5.16 19.35 0.10
CA LYS A 169 6.43 18.65 0.26
C LYS A 169 6.66 18.31 1.71
N PHE A 170 6.89 17.03 1.97
CA PHE A 170 7.23 16.47 3.26
C PHE A 170 8.74 16.27 3.31
N ASN A 171 9.40 17.06 4.12
CA ASN A 171 10.79 16.85 4.47
C ASN A 171 10.85 15.99 5.74
N LYS A 172 11.06 14.69 5.54
CA LYS A 172 11.19 13.69 6.60
C LYS A 172 12.53 13.77 7.35
N LEU A 173 13.47 14.63 6.92
CA LEU A 173 14.68 14.94 7.69
C LEU A 173 14.43 16.01 8.74
N ASP A 174 13.93 17.15 8.27
CA ASP A 174 13.73 18.33 9.12
C ASP A 174 12.37 18.28 9.81
N TRP A 175 11.58 17.24 9.50
CA TRP A 175 10.21 17.03 9.97
C TRP A 175 9.34 18.25 9.66
N THR A 176 9.37 18.69 8.42
CA THR A 176 8.58 19.84 7.95
C THR A 176 7.67 19.48 6.79
N ILE A 177 6.54 20.19 6.70
CA ILE A 177 5.60 20.10 5.58
C ILE A 177 5.50 21.49 4.98
N THR A 178 5.94 21.67 3.75
CA THR A 178 6.00 22.98 3.08
C THR A 178 5.33 22.94 1.72
N GLY A 179 4.92 24.09 1.18
CA GLY A 179 4.40 24.18 -0.18
C GLY A 179 3.12 24.99 -0.26
N GLY A 180 2.16 24.52 -1.05
CA GLY A 180 0.90 25.21 -1.23
C GLY A 180 -0.29 24.29 -1.50
N MET A 181 -1.44 24.67 -0.96
CA MET A 181 -2.74 24.05 -1.19
C MET A 181 -3.80 25.15 -1.25
N ASN A 182 -4.80 25.05 -2.12
CA ASN A 182 -5.89 26.04 -2.22
C ASN A 182 -5.37 27.48 -2.39
N HIS A 183 -4.32 27.66 -3.21
CA HIS A 183 -3.61 28.94 -3.39
C HIS A 183 -3.08 29.59 -2.10
N SER A 184 -2.90 28.80 -1.06
CA SER A 184 -2.42 29.23 0.25
C SER A 184 -1.15 28.46 0.62
N PRO A 185 -0.19 29.12 1.28
CA PRO A 185 1.02 28.44 1.73
C PRO A 185 0.71 27.43 2.83
N VAL A 186 1.45 26.33 2.82
CA VAL A 186 1.54 25.37 3.92
C VAL A 186 2.98 25.44 4.43
N ASP A 187 3.13 25.60 5.74
CA ASP A 187 4.41 25.57 6.45
C ASP A 187 4.18 25.01 7.85
N LEU A 188 4.49 23.73 8.04
CA LEU A 188 4.34 23.02 9.28
C LEU A 188 5.67 22.42 9.73
N LYS A 189 5.81 22.30 11.04
CA LYS A 189 6.88 21.60 11.72
C LYS A 189 6.28 20.52 12.61
N ILE A 190 6.83 19.32 12.52
CA ILE A 190 6.49 18.16 13.32
C ILE A 190 7.62 17.94 14.33
N ASP A 191 7.27 17.84 15.60
CA ASP A 191 8.18 17.50 16.67
C ASP A 191 7.77 16.16 17.27
N HIS A 192 8.60 15.14 17.08
CA HIS A 192 8.36 13.79 17.57
C HIS A 192 8.69 13.61 19.06
N GLU A 193 9.51 14.49 19.65
CA GLU A 193 9.83 14.45 21.08
C GLU A 193 8.65 14.98 21.89
N THR A 194 8.12 16.15 21.50
CA THR A 194 6.95 16.75 22.16
C THR A 194 5.63 16.23 21.60
N LYS A 195 5.68 15.47 20.50
CA LYS A 195 4.55 14.90 19.77
C LYS A 195 3.55 15.97 19.31
N THR A 196 4.08 17.03 18.69
CA THR A 196 3.31 18.18 18.23
C THR A 196 3.48 18.46 16.74
N ILE A 197 2.49 19.11 16.14
CA ILE A 197 2.54 19.68 14.78
C ILE A 197 2.15 21.14 14.91
N THR A 198 3.06 22.04 14.53
CA THR A 198 2.88 23.48 14.66
C THR A 198 3.16 24.19 13.35
N GLY A 199 2.59 25.37 13.13
CA GLY A 199 2.88 26.21 11.96
C GLY A 199 1.63 26.84 11.38
N GLY A 200 1.51 26.86 10.05
CA GLY A 200 0.35 27.39 9.36
C GLY A 200 -0.04 26.60 8.10
N ALA A 201 -1.34 26.45 7.88
CA ALA A 201 -1.94 25.94 6.66
C ALA A 201 -3.19 26.77 6.35
N ASN A 202 -3.50 26.99 5.06
CA ASN A 202 -4.67 27.77 4.64
C ASN A 202 -4.81 29.13 5.36
N ARG A 203 -3.68 29.84 5.53
CA ARG A 203 -3.60 31.14 6.25
C ARG A 203 -4.10 31.10 7.70
N SER A 204 -4.09 29.92 8.31
CA SER A 204 -4.53 29.68 9.67
C SER A 204 -3.44 28.97 10.48
N PRO A 205 -3.30 29.27 11.77
CA PRO A 205 -2.37 28.55 12.62
C PRO A 205 -2.80 27.08 12.75
N VAL A 206 -1.79 26.22 12.86
CA VAL A 206 -1.93 24.81 13.19
C VAL A 206 -1.19 24.58 14.49
N ASP A 207 -1.88 23.98 15.46
CA ASP A 207 -1.34 23.52 16.74
C ASP A 207 -2.04 22.22 17.11
N LEU A 208 -1.39 21.11 16.77
CA LEU A 208 -1.91 19.76 16.97
C LEU A 208 -0.95 18.96 17.85
N LYS A 209 -1.51 18.03 18.60
CA LYS A 209 -0.80 16.95 19.29
C LYS A 209 -1.11 15.65 18.59
N PHE A 210 -0.17 14.73 18.63
CA PHE A 210 -0.40 13.39 18.11
C PHE A 210 0.05 12.31 19.08
N ALA A 211 -0.63 11.17 19.03
CA ALA A 211 -0.22 9.94 19.66
C ALA A 211 -0.04 8.91 18.55
N TRP A 212 1.14 8.30 18.48
CA TRP A 212 1.50 7.36 17.43
C TRP A 212 1.79 5.98 18.02
N SER A 213 1.28 4.95 17.34
CA SER A 213 1.64 3.56 17.52
C SER A 213 1.69 2.85 16.15
N THR A 214 2.09 1.58 16.13
CA THR A 214 2.09 0.78 14.91
C THR A 214 0.69 0.44 14.41
N GLU A 215 -0.33 0.48 15.27
CA GLU A 215 -1.70 0.09 14.92
C GLU A 215 -2.62 1.30 14.68
N GLU A 216 -2.30 2.42 15.32
CA GLU A 216 -3.13 3.62 15.28
C GLU A 216 -2.34 4.92 15.44
N VAL A 217 -2.87 5.98 14.82
CA VAL A 217 -2.40 7.36 15.01
C VAL A 217 -3.59 8.22 15.38
N THR A 218 -3.50 8.91 16.50
CA THR A 218 -4.49 9.92 16.91
C THR A 218 -3.88 11.30 16.79
N VAL A 219 -4.61 12.24 16.21
CA VAL A 219 -4.23 13.65 16.09
C VAL A 219 -5.34 14.49 16.70
N GLU A 220 -5.02 15.46 17.55
CA GLU A 220 -5.98 16.37 18.16
C GLU A 220 -5.43 17.78 18.39
N GLY A 221 -6.26 18.81 18.27
CA GLY A 221 -5.87 20.19 18.52
C GLY A 221 -6.64 21.18 17.65
N GLY A 222 -5.97 22.24 17.19
CA GLY A 222 -6.53 23.25 16.30
C GLY A 222 -5.84 23.29 14.94
N ALA A 223 -6.63 23.30 13.86
CA ALA A 223 -6.17 23.62 12.51
C ALA A 223 -7.29 24.38 11.78
N ASN A 224 -6.95 25.28 10.84
CA ASN A 224 -7.96 26.07 10.11
C ASN A 224 -8.94 26.83 11.05
N ARG A 225 -8.42 27.35 12.17
CA ARG A 225 -9.19 28.04 13.24
C ARG A 225 -10.30 27.20 13.88
N SER A 226 -10.23 25.88 13.73
CA SER A 226 -11.27 24.98 14.21
C SER A 226 -10.67 23.76 14.90
N PRO A 227 -11.41 23.11 15.81
CA PRO A 227 -10.90 21.93 16.48
C PRO A 227 -10.90 20.74 15.52
N VAL A 228 -9.83 19.97 15.59
CA VAL A 228 -9.63 18.73 14.84
C VAL A 228 -9.31 17.63 15.83
N LYS A 229 -9.94 16.47 15.68
CA LYS A 229 -9.57 15.25 16.38
C LYS A 229 -9.92 14.05 15.52
N TYR A 230 -8.95 13.23 15.16
CA TYR A 230 -9.23 11.98 14.47
C TYR A 230 -8.23 10.91 14.85
N THR A 231 -8.67 9.67 14.72
CA THR A 231 -7.85 8.48 14.89
C THR A 231 -7.87 7.70 13.59
N VAL A 232 -6.69 7.35 13.09
CA VAL A 232 -6.50 6.41 11.99
C VAL A 232 -6.11 5.07 12.58
N ASN A 233 -6.97 4.06 12.43
CA ASN A 233 -6.71 2.69 12.83
C ASN A 233 -6.38 1.85 11.59
N TRP A 234 -5.10 1.51 11.44
CA TRP A 234 -4.59 0.82 10.25
C TRP A 234 -5.09 -0.61 10.15
N LYS A 235 -5.28 -1.28 11.30
CA LYS A 235 -5.75 -2.67 11.36
C LYS A 235 -7.22 -2.81 10.99
N LYS A 236 -8.05 -1.86 11.42
CA LYS A 236 -9.47 -1.80 11.07
C LYS A 236 -9.70 -1.20 9.69
N GLY A 237 -8.72 -0.47 9.15
CA GLY A 237 -8.91 0.27 7.91
C GLY A 237 -9.92 1.40 8.09
N LEU A 238 -9.80 2.14 9.20
CA LEU A 238 -10.80 3.13 9.59
C LEU A 238 -10.11 4.40 10.10
N LEU A 239 -10.47 5.54 9.52
CA LEU A 239 -10.23 6.87 10.06
C LEU A 239 -11.54 7.40 10.60
N GLU A 240 -11.59 7.84 11.85
CA GLU A 240 -12.79 8.43 12.43
C GLU A 240 -12.49 9.56 13.41
N GLY A 241 -13.41 10.52 13.52
CA GLY A 241 -13.26 11.67 14.40
C GLY A 241 -14.11 12.85 13.95
N TYR A 242 -13.56 14.05 14.06
CA TYR A 242 -14.15 15.29 13.58
C TYR A 242 -13.08 16.28 13.09
N ALA A 243 -13.46 17.11 12.14
CA ALA A 243 -12.73 18.29 11.71
C ALA A 243 -13.72 19.43 11.55
N SER A 244 -13.40 20.62 12.07
CA SER A 244 -14.31 21.78 12.02
C SER A 244 -15.71 21.53 12.57
N HIS A 245 -15.79 20.84 13.72
CA HIS A 245 -17.04 20.40 14.34
C HIS A 245 -17.91 19.46 13.49
N ALA A 246 -17.43 19.04 12.33
CA ALA A 246 -18.12 18.14 11.44
C ALA A 246 -17.56 16.72 11.60
N PRO A 247 -18.40 15.69 11.60
CA PRO A 247 -17.95 14.32 11.80
C PRO A 247 -17.12 13.87 10.60
N LEU A 248 -16.03 13.16 10.86
CA LEU A 248 -15.11 12.65 9.85
C LEU A 248 -15.07 11.13 9.96
N ARG A 249 -15.28 10.43 8.86
CA ARG A 249 -15.15 8.97 8.79
C ARG A 249 -14.66 8.55 7.41
N MET A 250 -13.61 7.76 7.33
CA MET A 250 -13.13 7.15 6.09
C MET A 250 -12.77 5.70 6.34
N GLU A 251 -13.40 4.80 5.62
CA GLU A 251 -13.13 3.36 5.60
C GLU A 251 -12.24 3.06 4.39
N PHE A 252 -11.15 2.35 4.62
CA PHE A 252 -10.20 1.99 3.60
C PHE A 252 -9.71 0.57 3.86
N ASN A 253 -9.66 -0.25 2.81
CA ASN A 253 -9.06 -1.56 2.94
C ASN A 253 -7.68 -1.52 2.31
N MET A 254 -6.63 -1.49 3.14
CA MET A 254 -5.26 -1.56 2.66
C MET A 254 -4.95 -2.89 1.96
N GLY A 255 -5.88 -3.86 1.98
CA GLY A 255 -5.77 -5.12 1.25
C GLY A 255 -4.46 -5.80 1.56
N GLU A 256 -4.00 -5.68 2.82
CA GLU A 256 -2.73 -6.20 3.29
C GLU A 256 -2.77 -7.74 3.36
N GLY A 257 -3.12 -8.38 2.24
CA GLY A 257 -3.26 -9.82 2.13
C GLY A 257 -3.28 -10.36 0.69
N GLN A 258 -3.35 -9.50 -0.32
CA GLN A 258 -3.79 -9.93 -1.64
C GLN A 258 -2.94 -9.30 -2.75
N ALA A 259 -2.35 -10.14 -3.61
CA ALA A 259 -1.61 -9.73 -4.81
C ALA A 259 -2.40 -8.77 -5.71
N ASP A 260 -3.74 -8.87 -5.67
CA ASP A 260 -4.62 -8.07 -6.52
C ASP A 260 -5.02 -6.71 -5.91
N ALA A 261 -4.67 -6.44 -4.65
CA ALA A 261 -5.01 -5.19 -3.98
C ALA A 261 -4.03 -4.06 -4.29
N THR A 262 -3.71 -3.87 -5.58
CA THR A 262 -2.95 -2.71 -6.09
C THR A 262 -3.77 -1.41 -5.98
N ILE A 263 -5.09 -1.56 -5.95
CA ILE A 263 -6.05 -0.47 -5.79
C ILE A 263 -6.65 -0.53 -4.38
N VAL A 264 -6.66 0.61 -3.69
CA VAL A 264 -7.32 0.81 -2.40
C VAL A 264 -8.43 1.82 -2.61
N THR A 265 -9.65 1.45 -2.22
CA THR A 265 -10.77 2.39 -2.19
C THR A 265 -10.91 2.94 -0.77
N VAL A 266 -11.06 4.25 -0.67
CA VAL A 266 -11.33 4.97 0.57
C VAL A 266 -12.72 5.57 0.46
N LYS A 267 -13.65 5.15 1.32
CA LYS A 267 -15.05 5.60 1.30
C LYS A 267 -15.48 6.15 2.63
N GLY A 268 -16.36 7.15 2.63
CA GLY A 268 -16.96 7.65 3.85
C GLY A 268 -17.47 9.06 3.68
N TYR A 269 -17.22 9.90 4.67
CA TYR A 269 -17.65 11.28 4.68
C TYR A 269 -16.70 12.20 5.47
N ALA A 270 -16.63 13.45 5.03
CA ALA A 270 -16.03 14.55 5.77
C ALA A 270 -17.13 15.62 5.97
N GLY A 271 -17.60 15.74 7.21
CA GLY A 271 -18.82 16.46 7.53
C GLY A 271 -20.05 15.83 6.87
N ASN A 272 -20.79 16.64 6.12
CA ASN A 272 -21.97 16.20 5.37
C ASN A 272 -21.64 15.76 3.92
N ALA A 273 -20.36 15.81 3.53
CA ALA A 273 -19.96 15.54 2.16
C ALA A 273 -19.32 14.16 2.03
N PRO A 274 -19.63 13.41 0.95
CA PRO A 274 -19.08 12.09 0.73
C PRO A 274 -17.59 12.14 0.37
N VAL A 275 -16.91 11.04 0.71
CA VAL A 275 -15.53 10.73 0.32
C VAL A 275 -15.58 9.42 -0.47
N ASP A 276 -15.04 9.43 -1.68
CA ASP A 276 -14.86 8.25 -2.52
C ASP A 276 -13.56 8.42 -3.32
N LEU A 277 -12.47 7.87 -2.78
CA LEU A 277 -11.13 7.96 -3.37
C LEU A 277 -10.63 6.58 -3.78
N VAL A 278 -9.82 6.57 -4.83
CA VAL A 278 -9.17 5.38 -5.37
C VAL A 278 -7.68 5.64 -5.40
N TYR A 279 -6.95 4.94 -4.54
CA TYR A 279 -5.49 4.97 -4.47
C TYR A 279 -4.88 3.80 -5.23
N ASN A 280 -3.97 4.08 -6.15
CA ASN A 280 -3.18 3.08 -6.84
C ASN A 280 -1.77 3.02 -6.23
N LYS A 281 -1.47 1.90 -5.59
CA LYS A 281 -0.19 1.65 -4.91
C LYS A 281 1.01 1.61 -5.84
N VAL A 282 0.80 1.30 -7.13
CA VAL A 282 1.87 1.11 -8.10
C VAL A 282 2.43 2.45 -8.56
N ASN A 283 1.55 3.38 -8.92
CA ASN A 283 1.95 4.69 -9.43
C ASN A 283 1.81 5.83 -8.41
N GLY A 284 1.25 5.56 -7.22
CA GLY A 284 1.06 6.55 -6.17
C GLY A 284 -0.14 7.48 -6.39
N HIS A 285 -0.96 7.23 -7.40
CA HIS A 285 -2.04 8.12 -7.79
C HIS A 285 -3.28 7.96 -6.90
N ILE A 286 -3.89 9.07 -6.47
CA ILE A 286 -5.20 9.13 -5.82
C ILE A 286 -6.15 9.92 -6.72
N GLY A 287 -7.18 9.23 -7.21
CA GLY A 287 -8.28 9.84 -7.96
C GLY A 287 -9.60 9.72 -7.21
N GLY A 288 -10.63 10.49 -7.59
CA GLY A 288 -11.99 10.33 -7.11
C GLY A 288 -12.62 11.65 -6.67
N GLY A 289 -13.37 11.61 -5.57
CA GLY A 289 -14.06 12.78 -5.02
C GLY A 289 -13.98 12.87 -3.50
N MET A 290 -13.82 14.09 -3.01
CA MET A 290 -13.89 14.42 -1.59
C MET A 290 -14.58 15.77 -1.45
N GLY A 291 -15.61 15.87 -0.62
CA GLY A 291 -16.25 17.16 -0.40
C GLY A 291 -17.16 17.61 -1.56
N HIS A 292 -17.70 16.68 -2.37
CA HIS A 292 -18.33 16.94 -3.68
C HIS A 292 -17.40 17.51 -4.76
N SER A 293 -16.10 17.55 -4.50
CA SER A 293 -15.11 18.05 -5.44
C SER A 293 -14.18 16.96 -5.92
N PRO A 294 -13.65 17.06 -7.16
CA PRO A 294 -12.70 16.09 -7.68
C PRO A 294 -11.37 16.13 -6.93
N VAL A 295 -10.78 14.95 -6.79
CA VAL A 295 -9.41 14.72 -6.32
C VAL A 295 -8.65 14.00 -7.42
N ASP A 296 -7.49 14.54 -7.76
CA ASP A 296 -6.56 14.01 -8.76
C ASP A 296 -5.13 14.39 -8.35
N ILE A 297 -4.49 13.54 -7.53
CA ILE A 297 -3.18 13.82 -6.96
C ILE A 297 -2.23 12.63 -7.10
N ASP A 298 -0.94 12.91 -7.21
CA ASP A 298 0.14 11.94 -7.20
C ASP A 298 0.91 12.01 -5.88
N LEU A 299 1.05 10.85 -5.23
CA LEU A 299 1.93 10.64 -4.09
C LEU A 299 3.31 10.21 -4.59
N VAL A 300 4.26 11.15 -4.61
CA VAL A 300 5.65 10.88 -4.98
C VAL A 300 6.44 10.62 -3.70
N ASN A 301 7.02 9.42 -3.58
CA ASN A 301 7.78 8.97 -2.41
C ASN A 301 7.04 8.97 -1.06
N CYS A 302 5.71 9.01 -1.12
CA CYS A 302 4.79 8.82 -0.01
C CYS A 302 3.70 7.82 -0.39
N ASP A 303 2.91 7.40 0.58
CA ASP A 303 1.81 6.46 0.40
C ASP A 303 0.52 6.93 1.09
N LEU A 304 -0.52 6.10 1.04
CA LEU A 304 -1.81 6.42 1.66
C LEU A 304 -1.70 6.64 3.18
N TYR A 305 -0.69 6.06 3.86
CA TYR A 305 -0.48 6.31 5.28
C TYR A 305 -0.12 7.77 5.52
N ASP A 306 0.83 8.30 4.76
CA ASP A 306 1.22 9.71 4.83
C ASP A 306 0.01 10.61 4.53
N PHE A 307 -0.77 10.30 3.49
CA PHE A 307 -1.96 11.08 3.13
C PHE A 307 -3.01 11.11 4.27
N LEU A 308 -3.38 9.94 4.80
CA LEU A 308 -4.41 9.83 5.84
C LEU A 308 -3.94 10.37 7.21
N GLN A 309 -2.64 10.25 7.52
CA GLN A 309 -2.09 10.80 8.75
C GLN A 309 -2.20 12.32 8.80
N TYR A 310 -2.10 13.01 7.66
CA TYR A 310 -2.22 14.46 7.57
C TYR A 310 -3.53 14.90 6.90
N VAL A 311 -4.60 14.10 7.04
CA VAL A 311 -5.88 14.35 6.38
C VAL A 311 -6.45 15.75 6.68
N PHE A 312 -6.15 16.33 7.85
CA PHE A 312 -6.59 17.67 8.25
C PHE A 312 -6.14 18.79 7.30
N LEU A 313 -5.09 18.56 6.50
CA LEU A 313 -4.68 19.50 5.46
C LEU A 313 -5.68 19.54 4.31
N PHE A 314 -6.31 18.39 4.02
CA PHE A 314 -7.09 18.15 2.82
C PHE A 314 -8.61 18.19 3.06
N VAL A 315 -9.08 17.94 4.28
CA VAL A 315 -10.49 18.14 4.62
C VAL A 315 -10.72 19.61 4.96
N ASP A 316 -11.46 20.29 4.06
CA ASP A 316 -11.80 21.69 4.25
C ASP A 316 -12.61 21.87 5.53
N GLY A 317 -12.21 22.87 6.32
CA GLY A 317 -13.04 23.44 7.36
C GLY A 317 -13.94 24.50 6.75
N ASN A 318 -14.99 24.09 6.05
CA ASN A 318 -16.08 25.01 5.72
C ASN A 318 -16.85 25.41 6.97
#